data_AF-A0A939MDJ0-F1
#
_entry.id   AF-A0A939MDJ0-F1
#
_cell.length_a   1.000
_cell.length_b   1.000
_cell.length_c   1.000
_cell.angle_alpha   90.00
_cell.angle_beta   90.00
_cell.angle_gamma   90.00
#
_symmetry.space_group_name_H-M   'P 1'
#
loop_
_entity.id
_entity.type
_entity.pdbx_description
1 polymer ?
#
loop_
_entity_poly.entity_id
_entity_poly.type
_entity_poly.pdbx_seq_one_letter_code
_entity_poly.pdbx_strand_id
1 'polypeptide(L)'
;MTLLAAYDRVRTMLAEASQVSEVLEIREQLEHVRLHARQIRDRELLADATVFQMRSERRLGEILDALQLAGLVASGGGRRKKDDTQRATLDEIGVTKDLSSKAQKAAGLDLVAFDALCQAVRDKIKGGRAILVDPIDDKGVIHGARSIMSGRVEPDDSLDYFPTAPCATRALVEIVFKHLKVSVSNATAREPACGEGHIAEVLTEYFAQVFASDVFDYGYGDVADFLDEHTSQTADWFITNPPFDEKAEAFLTRMLALARVGVAMFVRLQWLEGEGRYERIFDPDMTPPTLIAFFSERIALCKGRWDPEGGTATAYIWLVWIKGHKPQAPFWIPPIVVDELTKSDDAARFTQHPVMRRVA
;
A
#
# COMPACT_ATOMS: atom_id res chain seq x y z
N MET A 1 16.68 -28.41 -14.36
CA MET A 1 15.57 -28.51 -15.34
C MET A 1 15.35 -27.13 -15.92
N THR A 2 15.11 -27.01 -17.23
CA THR A 2 14.82 -25.72 -17.84
C THR A 2 13.46 -25.20 -17.34
N LEU A 3 13.32 -23.88 -17.28
CA LEU A 3 12.11 -23.21 -16.81
C LEU A 3 10.85 -23.63 -17.59
N LEU A 4 11.02 -23.87 -18.89
CA LEU A 4 9.97 -24.37 -19.79
C LEU A 4 9.50 -25.79 -19.41
N ALA A 5 10.42 -26.69 -19.04
CA ALA A 5 10.09 -28.04 -18.59
C ALA A 5 9.44 -28.08 -17.20
N ALA A 6 9.62 -27.04 -16.38
CA ALA A 6 8.87 -26.86 -15.15
C ALA A 6 7.44 -26.37 -15.45
N TYR A 7 7.29 -25.42 -16.37
CA TYR A 7 5.98 -24.89 -16.78
C TYR A 7 5.07 -25.96 -17.38
N ASP A 8 5.57 -26.81 -18.31
CA ASP A 8 4.74 -27.85 -18.93
C ASP A 8 4.29 -28.94 -17.94
N ARG A 9 5.13 -29.28 -16.95
CA ARG A 9 4.74 -30.22 -15.88
C ARG A 9 3.63 -29.64 -15.00
N VAL A 10 3.76 -28.37 -14.63
CA VAL A 10 2.75 -27.65 -13.84
C VAL A 10 1.41 -27.61 -14.58
N ARG A 11 1.41 -27.46 -15.92
CA ARG A 11 0.20 -27.56 -16.76
C ARG A 11 -0.51 -28.91 -16.68
N THR A 12 0.25 -30.00 -16.77
CA THR A 12 -0.31 -31.35 -16.64
C THR A 12 -0.84 -31.61 -15.23
N MET A 13 -0.08 -31.22 -14.20
CA MET A 13 -0.49 -31.37 -12.80
C MET A 13 -1.82 -30.67 -12.51
N LEU A 14 -2.05 -29.47 -13.06
CA LEU A 14 -3.32 -28.76 -12.85
C LEU A 14 -4.52 -29.47 -13.50
N ALA A 15 -4.33 -30.07 -14.67
CA ALA A 15 -5.40 -30.81 -15.35
C ALA A 15 -5.80 -32.08 -14.59
N GLU A 16 -4.84 -32.69 -13.90
CA GLU A 16 -5.02 -33.92 -13.11
C GLU A 16 -5.42 -33.64 -11.65
N ALA A 17 -5.22 -32.41 -11.16
CA ALA A 17 -5.53 -32.03 -9.79
C ALA A 17 -7.01 -32.29 -9.46
N SER A 18 -7.22 -33.11 -8.45
CA SER A 18 -8.53 -33.57 -7.96
C SER A 18 -8.75 -33.24 -6.49
N GLN A 19 -7.68 -32.86 -5.78
CA GLN A 19 -7.69 -32.49 -4.36
C GLN A 19 -7.30 -31.03 -4.16
N VAL A 20 -7.81 -30.45 -3.07
CA VAL A 20 -7.50 -29.06 -2.66
C VAL A 20 -5.99 -28.87 -2.42
N SER A 21 -5.34 -29.82 -1.77
CA SER A 21 -3.90 -29.80 -1.47
C SER A 21 -3.03 -29.70 -2.73
N GLU A 22 -3.37 -30.46 -3.77
CA GLU A 22 -2.65 -30.47 -5.06
C GLU A 22 -2.71 -29.08 -5.73
N VAL A 23 -3.87 -28.42 -5.67
CA VAL A 23 -4.04 -27.08 -6.24
C VAL A 23 -3.31 -26.01 -5.43
N LEU A 24 -3.26 -26.15 -4.10
CA LEU A 24 -2.52 -25.24 -3.23
C LEU A 24 -1.00 -25.33 -3.45
N GLU A 25 -0.47 -26.54 -3.63
CA GLU A 25 0.95 -26.76 -3.94
C GLU A 25 1.33 -26.13 -5.29
N ILE A 26 0.48 -26.30 -6.31
CA ILE A 26 0.66 -25.65 -7.62
C ILE A 26 0.68 -24.12 -7.47
N ARG A 27 -0.19 -23.55 -6.63
CA ARG A 27 -0.26 -22.10 -6.40
C ARG A 27 0.99 -21.56 -5.74
N GLU A 28 1.53 -22.24 -4.74
CA GLU A 28 2.79 -21.87 -4.09
C GLU A 28 3.95 -21.86 -5.10
N GLN A 29 4.06 -22.89 -5.92
CA GLN A 29 5.07 -22.95 -6.98
C GLN A 29 4.96 -21.80 -7.99
N LEU A 30 3.74 -21.37 -8.33
CA LEU A 30 3.51 -20.26 -9.25
C LEU A 30 3.90 -18.90 -8.66
N GLU A 31 3.70 -18.68 -7.36
CA GLU A 31 4.13 -17.43 -6.70
C GLU A 31 5.66 -17.27 -6.79
N HIS A 32 6.42 -18.35 -6.61
CA HIS A 32 7.87 -18.34 -6.82
C HIS A 32 8.26 -18.01 -8.27
N VAL A 33 7.57 -18.61 -9.26
CA VAL A 33 7.80 -18.31 -10.68
C VAL A 33 7.50 -16.85 -11.01
N ARG A 34 6.41 -16.30 -10.48
CA ARG A 34 6.02 -14.90 -10.66
C ARG A 34 7.03 -13.94 -10.04
N LEU A 35 7.55 -14.26 -8.85
CA LEU A 35 8.59 -13.47 -8.19
C LEU A 35 9.87 -13.44 -9.03
N HIS A 36 10.33 -14.60 -9.51
CA HIS A 36 11.50 -14.67 -10.38
C HIS A 36 11.30 -13.94 -11.71
N ALA A 37 10.14 -14.11 -12.35
CA ALA A 37 9.80 -13.41 -13.59
C ALA A 37 9.88 -11.88 -13.44
N ARG A 38 9.44 -11.34 -12.30
CA ARG A 38 9.56 -9.91 -11.97
C ARG A 38 11.01 -9.48 -11.81
N GLN A 39 11.82 -10.25 -11.08
CA GLN A 39 13.23 -9.94 -10.82
C GLN A 39 14.04 -9.83 -12.12
N ILE A 40 13.81 -10.73 -13.08
CA ILE A 40 14.50 -10.73 -14.38
C ILE A 40 13.78 -9.89 -15.45
N ARG A 41 12.68 -9.21 -15.08
CA ARG A 41 11.82 -8.41 -15.98
C ARG A 41 11.27 -9.20 -17.19
N ASP A 42 11.04 -10.49 -17.03
CA ASP A 42 10.45 -11.36 -18.05
C ASP A 42 8.92 -11.26 -18.00
N ARG A 43 8.38 -10.42 -18.89
CA ARG A 43 6.94 -10.15 -19.00
C ARG A 43 6.15 -11.32 -19.57
N GLU A 44 6.77 -12.15 -20.41
CA GLU A 44 6.11 -13.30 -21.00
C GLU A 44 5.87 -14.37 -19.94
N LEU A 45 6.93 -14.70 -19.19
CA LEU A 45 6.85 -15.61 -18.06
C LEU A 45 5.88 -15.13 -16.98
N LEU A 46 5.87 -13.82 -16.68
CA LEU A 46 4.93 -13.25 -15.71
C LEU A 46 3.47 -13.38 -16.18
N ALA A 47 3.22 -13.17 -17.47
CA ALA A 47 1.88 -13.32 -18.06
C ALA A 47 1.41 -14.77 -18.00
N ASP A 48 2.29 -15.70 -18.37
CA ASP A 48 2.05 -17.13 -18.34
C ASP A 48 1.76 -17.64 -16.93
N ALA A 49 2.56 -17.27 -15.95
CA ALA A 49 2.38 -17.70 -14.56
C ALA A 49 1.10 -17.11 -13.94
N THR A 50 0.75 -15.86 -14.27
CA THR A 50 -0.47 -15.22 -13.74
C THR A 50 -1.74 -15.85 -14.30
N VAL A 51 -1.81 -16.07 -15.61
CA VAL A 51 -2.95 -16.77 -16.24
C VAL A 51 -3.06 -18.19 -15.70
N PHE A 52 -1.93 -18.85 -15.48
CA PHE A 52 -1.92 -20.19 -14.94
C PHE A 52 -2.47 -20.24 -13.50
N GLN A 53 -2.13 -19.26 -12.67
CA GLN A 53 -2.71 -19.13 -11.33
C GLN A 53 -4.22 -18.90 -11.35
N MET A 54 -4.75 -18.08 -12.28
CA MET A 54 -6.20 -17.90 -12.43
C MET A 54 -6.90 -19.23 -12.73
N ARG A 55 -6.28 -20.06 -13.59
CA ARG A 55 -6.79 -21.40 -13.92
C ARG A 55 -6.74 -22.33 -12.71
N SER A 56 -5.69 -22.27 -11.90
CA SER A 56 -5.60 -22.98 -10.63
C SER A 56 -6.69 -22.56 -9.65
N GLU A 57 -6.97 -21.27 -9.54
CA GLU A 57 -8.03 -20.75 -8.66
C GLU A 57 -9.43 -21.14 -9.15
N ARG A 58 -9.68 -21.15 -10.47
CA ARG A 58 -10.91 -21.72 -11.04
C ARG A 58 -11.05 -23.21 -10.68
N ARG A 59 -9.99 -24.00 -10.87
CA ARG A 59 -9.99 -25.43 -10.55
C ARG A 59 -10.26 -25.69 -9.07
N LEU A 60 -9.69 -24.87 -8.18
CA LEU A 60 -10.00 -24.91 -6.76
C LEU A 60 -11.49 -24.69 -6.51
N GLY A 61 -12.12 -23.74 -7.22
CA GLY A 61 -13.56 -23.48 -7.10
C GLY A 61 -14.40 -24.68 -7.54
N GLU A 62 -14.06 -25.32 -8.65
CA GLU A 62 -14.73 -26.53 -9.13
C GLU A 62 -14.64 -27.69 -8.11
N ILE A 63 -13.47 -27.86 -7.47
CA ILE A 63 -13.28 -28.86 -6.41
C ILE A 63 -14.10 -28.50 -5.17
N LEU A 64 -14.12 -27.23 -4.77
CA LEU A 64 -14.93 -26.76 -3.62
C LEU A 64 -16.42 -26.97 -3.88
N ASP A 65 -16.92 -26.69 -5.08
CA ASP A 65 -18.31 -26.91 -5.46
C ASP A 65 -18.65 -28.41 -5.45
N ALA A 66 -17.74 -29.28 -5.93
CA ALA A 66 -17.91 -30.73 -5.85
C ALA A 66 -17.95 -31.23 -4.39
N LEU A 67 -17.08 -30.71 -3.51
CA LEU A 67 -17.09 -31.04 -2.08
C LEU A 67 -18.36 -30.55 -1.38
N GLN A 68 -18.89 -29.39 -1.77
CA GLN A 68 -20.17 -28.89 -1.26
C GLN A 68 -21.35 -29.75 -1.72
N LEU A 69 -21.38 -30.16 -2.99
CA LEU A 69 -22.39 -31.08 -3.53
C LEU A 69 -22.34 -32.46 -2.85
N ALA A 70 -21.15 -32.94 -2.52
CA ALA A 70 -20.94 -34.16 -1.76
C ALA A 70 -21.27 -34.03 -0.25
N GLY A 71 -21.60 -32.83 0.22
CA GLY A 71 -21.89 -32.55 1.64
C GLY A 71 -20.66 -32.62 2.55
N LEU A 72 -19.45 -32.56 2.00
CA LEU A 72 -18.18 -32.63 2.74
C LEU A 72 -17.71 -31.25 3.22
N VAL A 73 -18.22 -30.16 2.62
CA VAL A 73 -17.94 -28.76 2.99
C VAL A 73 -19.24 -27.98 3.02
N ALA A 74 -19.35 -26.96 3.89
CA ALA A 74 -20.56 -26.15 4.02
C ALA A 74 -20.76 -25.17 2.85
N SER A 75 -22.02 -25.00 2.42
CA SER A 75 -22.45 -23.97 1.46
C SER A 75 -22.92 -22.70 2.18
N GLY A 76 -22.23 -21.58 1.99
CA GLY A 76 -22.61 -20.27 2.57
C GLY A 76 -22.19 -20.12 4.04
N GLY A 77 -21.75 -18.91 4.43
CA GLY A 77 -21.02 -18.57 5.66
C GLY A 77 -21.72 -18.75 7.01
N GLY A 78 -22.47 -19.84 7.21
CA GLY A 78 -23.01 -20.26 8.50
C GLY A 78 -21.95 -20.94 9.37
N ARG A 79 -22.05 -20.75 10.69
CA ARG A 79 -21.17 -21.38 11.68
C ARG A 79 -21.44 -22.88 11.75
N ARG A 80 -20.40 -23.72 11.60
CA ARG A 80 -20.49 -25.18 11.83
C ARG A 80 -21.03 -25.44 13.23
N LYS A 81 -22.05 -26.30 13.35
CA LYS A 81 -22.55 -26.72 14.67
C LYS A 81 -21.47 -27.53 15.38
N LYS A 82 -21.35 -27.39 16.70
CA LYS A 82 -20.30 -28.02 17.52
C LYS A 82 -20.25 -29.55 17.38
N ASP A 83 -21.36 -30.17 16.97
CA ASP A 83 -21.57 -31.61 16.96
C ASP A 83 -21.44 -32.22 15.55
N ASP A 84 -21.18 -31.39 14.54
CA ASP A 84 -21.05 -31.83 13.15
C ASP A 84 -19.60 -32.23 12.86
N THR A 85 -19.33 -33.52 12.73
CA THR A 85 -18.00 -34.07 12.41
C THR A 85 -17.85 -34.52 10.96
N GLN A 86 -18.92 -34.43 10.16
CA GLN A 86 -18.94 -34.92 8.78
C GLN A 86 -18.41 -33.88 7.78
N ARG A 87 -18.50 -32.59 8.13
CA ARG A 87 -18.08 -31.47 7.27
C ARG A 87 -16.74 -30.89 7.69
N ALA A 88 -15.80 -30.81 6.76
CA ALA A 88 -14.57 -30.06 6.92
C ALA A 88 -14.84 -28.55 6.76
N THR A 89 -14.14 -27.75 7.55
CA THR A 89 -14.07 -26.29 7.45
C THR A 89 -13.03 -25.89 6.40
N LEU A 90 -13.13 -24.67 5.89
CA LEU A 90 -12.14 -24.12 4.96
C LEU A 90 -10.72 -24.12 5.56
N ASP A 91 -10.59 -23.80 6.85
CA ASP A 91 -9.31 -23.81 7.56
C ASP A 91 -8.74 -25.25 7.66
N GLU A 92 -9.56 -26.27 7.91
CA GLU A 92 -9.14 -27.68 7.98
C GLU A 92 -8.64 -28.23 6.63
N ILE A 93 -9.13 -27.68 5.50
CA ILE A 93 -8.65 -28.04 4.15
C ILE A 93 -7.59 -27.07 3.62
N GLY A 94 -7.10 -26.13 4.44
CA GLY A 94 -6.02 -25.21 4.11
C GLY A 94 -6.41 -24.03 3.19
N VAL A 95 -7.69 -23.69 3.10
CA VAL A 95 -8.20 -22.64 2.21
C VAL A 95 -8.69 -21.45 3.05
N THR A 96 -8.24 -20.23 2.74
CA THR A 96 -8.75 -19.03 3.40
C THR A 96 -10.12 -18.65 2.84
N LYS A 97 -10.92 -17.90 3.62
CA LYS A 97 -12.24 -17.42 3.17
C LYS A 97 -12.19 -16.59 1.90
N ASP A 98 -11.18 -15.73 1.78
CA ASP A 98 -10.99 -14.86 0.61
C ASP A 98 -10.62 -15.70 -0.62
N LEU A 99 -9.72 -16.68 -0.47
CA LEU A 99 -9.36 -17.60 -1.54
C LEU A 99 -10.55 -18.45 -1.99
N SER A 100 -11.35 -18.96 -1.04
CA SER A 100 -12.58 -19.70 -1.34
C SER A 100 -13.57 -18.85 -2.14
N SER A 101 -13.86 -17.63 -1.65
CA SER A 101 -14.77 -16.69 -2.32
C SER A 101 -14.33 -16.42 -3.76
N LYS A 102 -13.04 -16.14 -3.94
CA LYS A 102 -12.43 -15.93 -5.25
C LYS A 102 -12.55 -17.18 -6.13
N ALA A 103 -12.09 -18.33 -5.67
CA ALA A 103 -12.08 -19.57 -6.43
C ALA A 103 -13.49 -19.94 -6.93
N GLN A 104 -14.50 -19.81 -6.07
CA GLN A 104 -15.90 -20.08 -6.42
C GLN A 104 -16.47 -19.09 -7.45
N LYS A 105 -16.10 -17.80 -7.36
CA LYS A 105 -16.44 -16.83 -8.41
C LYS A 105 -15.80 -17.20 -9.75
N ALA A 106 -14.54 -17.62 -9.76
CA ALA A 106 -13.85 -18.04 -10.97
C ALA A 106 -14.50 -19.28 -11.61
N ALA A 107 -14.88 -20.27 -10.81
CA ALA A 107 -15.59 -21.47 -11.26
C ALA A 107 -16.99 -21.15 -11.81
N GLY A 108 -17.68 -20.17 -11.20
CA GLY A 108 -19.00 -19.72 -11.62
C GLY A 108 -19.05 -18.96 -12.95
N LEU A 109 -17.93 -18.49 -13.49
CA LEU A 109 -17.87 -17.89 -14.82
C LEU A 109 -18.03 -18.96 -15.90
N ASP A 110 -18.69 -18.64 -17.02
CA ASP A 110 -18.67 -19.53 -18.17
C ASP A 110 -17.26 -19.59 -18.80
N LEU A 111 -16.94 -20.69 -19.49
CA LEU A 111 -15.60 -20.95 -20.02
C LEU A 111 -15.14 -19.88 -21.02
N VAL A 112 -16.06 -19.33 -21.82
CA VAL A 112 -15.74 -18.32 -22.83
C VAL A 112 -15.39 -17.00 -22.17
N ALA A 113 -16.19 -16.56 -21.19
CA ALA A 113 -15.92 -15.38 -20.40
C ALA A 113 -14.62 -15.51 -19.58
N PHE A 114 -14.36 -16.68 -19.02
CA PHE A 114 -13.14 -16.94 -18.25
C PHE A 114 -11.89 -16.93 -19.15
N ASP A 115 -11.93 -17.57 -20.33
CA ASP A 115 -10.80 -17.54 -21.26
C ASP A 115 -10.55 -16.11 -21.81
N ALA A 116 -11.62 -15.35 -22.07
CA ALA A 116 -11.50 -13.94 -22.45
C ALA A 116 -10.84 -13.09 -21.34
N LEU A 117 -11.18 -13.36 -20.07
CA LEU A 117 -10.57 -12.74 -18.91
C LEU A 117 -9.08 -13.09 -18.80
N CYS A 118 -8.73 -14.37 -18.97
CA CYS A 118 -7.34 -14.82 -18.99
C CYS A 118 -6.54 -14.14 -20.12
N GLN A 119 -7.12 -14.04 -21.32
CA GLN A 119 -6.47 -13.39 -22.45
C GLN A 119 -6.28 -11.89 -22.20
N ALA A 120 -7.29 -11.20 -21.67
CA ALA A 120 -7.20 -9.79 -21.30
C ALA A 120 -6.10 -9.53 -20.26
N VAL A 121 -5.97 -10.41 -19.25
CA VAL A 121 -4.88 -10.34 -18.25
C VAL A 121 -3.52 -10.58 -18.90
N ARG A 122 -3.40 -11.57 -19.80
CA ARG A 122 -2.17 -11.86 -20.54
C ARG A 122 -1.70 -10.64 -21.34
N ASP A 123 -2.61 -10.04 -22.10
CA ASP A 123 -2.32 -8.88 -22.95
C ASP A 123 -1.99 -7.64 -22.12
N LYS A 124 -2.60 -7.48 -20.95
CA LYS A 124 -2.28 -6.42 -19.97
C LYS A 124 -0.86 -6.56 -19.43
N ILE A 125 -0.42 -7.78 -19.09
CA ILE A 125 0.94 -8.04 -18.58
C ILE A 125 1.99 -7.86 -19.68
N LYS A 126 1.76 -8.42 -20.87
CA LYS A 126 2.68 -8.25 -22.01
C LYS A 126 2.77 -6.80 -22.45
N GLY A 127 1.66 -6.07 -22.40
CA GLY A 127 1.58 -4.64 -22.71
C GLY A 127 2.26 -3.72 -21.69
N GLY A 128 2.85 -4.26 -20.62
CA GLY A 128 3.49 -3.48 -19.57
C GLY A 128 2.53 -2.50 -18.91
N ARG A 129 1.29 -2.96 -18.65
CA ARG A 129 0.18 -2.20 -18.06
C ARG A 129 -0.43 -2.92 -16.84
N ALA A 130 0.30 -3.83 -16.22
CA ALA A 130 -0.25 -4.80 -15.27
C ALA A 130 -0.15 -4.40 -13.80
N ILE A 131 -1.11 -3.58 -13.37
CA ILE A 131 -1.57 -3.58 -11.98
C ILE A 131 -2.40 -4.85 -11.75
N LEU A 132 -2.00 -5.65 -10.77
CA LEU A 132 -2.68 -6.88 -10.34
C LEU A 132 -3.92 -6.54 -9.49
N VAL A 133 -5.00 -6.14 -10.15
CA VAL A 133 -6.34 -6.24 -9.57
C VAL A 133 -6.83 -7.64 -9.85
N ASP A 134 -7.30 -8.31 -8.82
CA ASP A 134 -7.83 -9.66 -8.89
C ASP A 134 -9.06 -9.69 -9.85
N PRO A 135 -8.95 -10.30 -11.04
CA PRO A 135 -9.99 -10.22 -12.06
C PRO A 135 -11.30 -10.92 -11.65
N ILE A 136 -11.25 -11.68 -10.56
CA ILE A 136 -12.31 -12.58 -10.11
C ILE A 136 -13.05 -12.00 -8.90
N ASP A 137 -12.46 -11.10 -8.12
CA ASP A 137 -13.03 -10.63 -6.85
C ASP A 137 -13.86 -9.34 -6.96
N ASP A 138 -14.49 -9.11 -8.11
CA ASP A 138 -15.34 -7.93 -8.29
C ASP A 138 -16.66 -8.11 -7.55
N LYS A 139 -16.88 -7.29 -6.52
CA LYS A 139 -18.19 -7.17 -5.86
C LYS A 139 -19.13 -6.37 -6.75
N GLY A 140 -19.66 -7.05 -7.78
CA GLY A 140 -20.90 -6.69 -8.49
C GLY A 140 -20.79 -5.61 -9.58
N VAL A 141 -21.11 -5.97 -10.83
CA VAL A 141 -22.43 -5.75 -11.46
C VAL A 141 -22.30 -5.95 -12.99
N ILE A 142 -23.13 -6.84 -13.54
CA ILE A 142 -23.60 -6.80 -14.93
C ILE A 142 -24.92 -6.01 -14.96
N HIS A 143 -24.98 -5.04 -15.89
CA HIS A 143 -26.11 -4.23 -16.37
C HIS A 143 -26.72 -3.11 -15.51
N GLY A 144 -26.60 -1.89 -16.04
CA GLY A 144 -27.73 -0.99 -16.32
C GLY A 144 -28.35 -0.22 -15.15
N ALA A 145 -28.25 1.12 -15.22
CA ALA A 145 -28.91 2.13 -14.38
C ALA A 145 -28.27 2.44 -13.01
N ARG A 146 -27.44 3.49 -13.04
CA ARG A 146 -27.09 4.47 -11.98
C ARG A 146 -27.26 4.01 -10.51
N SER A 147 -26.14 3.68 -9.87
CA SER A 147 -25.73 4.32 -8.62
C SER A 147 -24.19 4.30 -8.53
N ILE A 148 -23.67 5.29 -7.82
CA ILE A 148 -22.32 5.87 -7.90
C ILE A 148 -21.33 5.01 -7.10
N MET A 149 -20.29 4.48 -7.76
CA MET A 149 -18.91 4.42 -7.24
C MET A 149 -17.96 4.22 -8.43
N SER A 150 -17.18 5.27 -8.69
CA SER A 150 -16.25 5.37 -9.81
C SER A 150 -15.02 4.49 -9.59
N GLY A 151 -15.07 3.24 -10.06
CA GLY A 151 -13.87 2.49 -10.42
C GLY A 151 -13.29 3.07 -11.71
N ARG A 152 -12.57 4.21 -11.60
CA ARG A 152 -11.77 4.72 -12.71
C ARG A 152 -10.53 3.85 -12.82
N VAL A 153 -10.31 3.32 -14.02
CA VAL A 153 -9.05 2.76 -14.49
C VAL A 153 -7.95 3.82 -14.28
N GLU A 154 -6.96 3.53 -13.43
CA GLU A 154 -5.77 4.38 -13.29
C GLU A 154 -4.65 3.86 -14.22
N PRO A 155 -3.95 4.76 -14.94
CA PRO A 155 -2.75 4.44 -15.71
C PRO A 155 -1.60 3.95 -14.83
N ASP A 156 -0.68 3.22 -15.45
CA ASP A 156 0.44 2.44 -14.88
C ASP A 156 1.60 3.29 -14.31
N ASP A 157 1.35 4.54 -13.94
CA ASP A 157 2.34 5.51 -13.44
C ASP A 157 2.07 5.95 -11.99
N SER A 158 1.14 5.33 -11.27
CA SER A 158 0.88 5.73 -9.89
C SER A 158 2.07 5.32 -9.00
N LEU A 159 2.99 6.23 -8.80
CA LEU A 159 3.79 6.28 -7.59
C LEU A 159 2.87 6.13 -6.37
N ASP A 160 3.44 5.80 -5.21
CA ASP A 160 2.75 5.71 -3.91
C ASP A 160 2.23 7.10 -3.47
N TYR A 161 1.35 7.70 -4.25
CA TYR A 161 0.88 9.05 -4.09
C TYR A 161 -0.41 9.06 -3.27
N PHE A 162 -0.22 9.27 -1.97
CA PHE A 162 -1.27 9.38 -0.99
C PHE A 162 -1.14 10.74 -0.30
N PRO A 163 -1.86 11.77 -0.78
CA PRO A 163 -1.77 13.11 -0.24
C PRO A 163 -2.10 13.13 1.25
N THR A 164 -1.19 13.68 2.04
CA THR A 164 -1.39 13.82 3.48
C THR A 164 -2.36 14.97 3.75
N ALA A 165 -3.39 14.71 4.56
CA ALA A 165 -4.34 15.74 4.96
C ALA A 165 -3.63 16.92 5.63
N PRO A 166 -3.95 18.20 5.29
CA PRO A 166 -3.25 19.35 5.83
C PRO A 166 -3.20 19.40 7.36
N CYS A 167 -4.31 19.04 8.01
CA CYS A 167 -4.44 18.97 9.46
C CYS A 167 -3.43 17.98 10.10
N ALA A 168 -3.08 16.89 9.44
CA ALA A 168 -2.10 15.92 9.95
C ALA A 168 -0.68 16.49 9.96
N THR A 169 -0.32 17.32 8.98
CA THR A 169 0.96 18.06 8.97
C THR A 169 0.97 19.16 10.02
N ARG A 170 -0.15 19.86 10.23
CA ARG A 170 -0.26 20.85 11.33
C ARG A 170 -0.14 20.18 12.69
N ALA A 171 -0.68 18.97 12.87
CA ALA A 171 -0.53 18.20 14.11
C ALA A 171 0.93 17.88 14.43
N LEU A 172 1.77 17.63 13.41
CA LEU A 172 3.22 17.48 13.61
C LEU A 172 3.81 18.74 14.25
N VAL A 173 3.50 19.93 13.72
CA VAL A 173 4.13 21.18 14.19
C VAL A 173 3.51 21.68 15.49
N GLU A 174 2.18 21.79 15.54
CA GLU A 174 1.47 22.46 16.63
C GLU A 174 1.34 21.60 17.89
N ILE A 175 1.36 20.26 17.74
CA ILE A 175 1.20 19.32 18.84
C ILE A 175 2.51 18.58 19.11
N VAL A 176 3.06 17.88 18.11
CA VAL A 176 4.22 16.99 18.31
C VAL A 176 5.51 17.77 18.55
N PHE A 177 5.86 18.74 17.68
CA PHE A 177 7.06 19.58 17.88
C PHE A 177 6.94 20.47 19.11
N LYS A 178 5.74 20.98 19.41
CA LYS A 178 5.47 21.69 20.66
C LYS A 178 5.74 20.82 21.89
N HIS A 179 5.29 19.56 21.88
CA HIS A 179 5.59 18.60 22.94
C HIS A 179 7.10 18.34 23.09
N LEU A 180 7.81 18.22 21.96
CA LEU A 180 9.26 18.04 21.90
C LEU A 180 10.06 19.34 22.14
N LYS A 181 9.38 20.47 22.37
CA LYS A 181 9.98 21.81 22.55
C LYS A 181 10.87 22.23 21.37
N VAL A 182 10.51 21.79 20.16
CA VAL A 182 11.18 22.16 18.91
C VAL A 182 10.56 23.46 18.39
N SER A 183 11.40 24.45 18.09
CA SER A 183 11.01 25.66 17.36
C SER A 183 11.53 25.58 15.92
N VAL A 184 10.66 25.87 14.96
CA VAL A 184 10.94 25.71 13.52
C VAL A 184 10.85 27.01 12.71
N SER A 185 10.47 28.12 13.34
CA SER A 185 10.19 29.39 12.63
C SER A 185 11.40 29.99 11.91
N ASN A 186 12.62 29.66 12.36
CA ASN A 186 13.88 30.07 11.71
C ASN A 186 14.58 28.90 11.01
N ALA A 187 13.93 27.74 10.91
CA ALA A 187 14.49 26.53 10.35
C ALA A 187 14.09 26.34 8.88
N THR A 188 14.89 25.54 8.19
CA THR A 188 14.62 25.07 6.83
C THR A 188 14.04 23.66 6.86
N ALA A 189 13.01 23.41 6.05
CA ALA A 189 12.47 22.07 5.83
C ALA A 189 12.65 21.60 4.39
N ARG A 190 12.77 20.29 4.21
CA ARG A 190 12.75 19.64 2.90
C ARG A 190 11.76 18.48 2.88
N GLU A 191 10.89 18.46 1.89
CA GLU A 191 10.04 17.32 1.54
C GLU A 191 10.57 16.66 0.25
N PRO A 192 11.24 15.49 0.34
CA PRO A 192 11.86 14.83 -0.80
C PRO A 192 10.93 13.92 -1.64
N ALA A 193 9.66 13.77 -1.26
CA ALA A 193 8.63 13.05 -2.01
C ALA A 193 7.32 13.84 -1.93
N CYS A 194 7.32 15.05 -2.49
CA CYS A 194 6.28 16.03 -2.22
C CYS A 194 4.96 15.80 -2.93
N GLY A 195 4.93 14.96 -3.97
CA GLY A 195 3.80 14.89 -4.87
C GLY A 195 3.32 16.29 -5.29
N GLU A 196 2.02 16.54 -5.20
CA GLU A 196 1.44 17.85 -5.48
C GLU A 196 1.63 18.91 -4.37
N GLY A 197 2.41 18.64 -3.31
CA GLY A 197 2.80 19.64 -2.30
C GLY A 197 1.97 19.69 -1.02
N HIS A 198 1.22 18.63 -0.68
CA HIS A 198 0.26 18.67 0.43
C HIS A 198 0.90 18.81 1.83
N ILE A 199 2.11 18.28 2.04
CA ILE A 199 2.88 18.54 3.26
C ILE A 199 3.67 19.84 3.10
N ALA A 200 4.45 19.99 2.02
CA ALA A 200 5.32 21.14 1.78
C ALA A 200 4.58 22.46 1.92
N GLU A 201 3.40 22.59 1.32
CA GLU A 201 2.61 23.81 1.37
C GLU A 201 2.16 24.14 2.80
N VAL A 202 1.78 23.13 3.61
CA VAL A 202 1.47 23.35 5.03
C VAL A 202 2.71 23.74 5.81
N LEU A 203 3.87 23.15 5.51
CA LEU A 203 5.13 23.50 6.19
C LEU A 203 5.51 24.97 5.96
N THR A 204 5.12 25.58 4.83
CA THR A 204 5.36 27.01 4.58
C THR A 204 4.64 27.92 5.56
N GLU A 205 3.61 27.42 6.27
CA GLU A 205 2.91 28.16 7.31
C GLU A 205 3.77 28.34 8.58
N TYR A 206 4.83 27.54 8.76
CA TYR A 206 5.59 27.47 10.01
C TYR A 206 7.11 27.62 9.85
N PHE A 207 7.69 27.14 8.75
CA PHE A 207 9.14 27.15 8.53
C PHE A 207 9.59 28.42 7.79
N ALA A 208 10.83 28.84 8.01
CA ALA A 208 11.40 30.00 7.30
C ALA A 208 11.54 29.76 5.80
N GLN A 209 11.87 28.52 5.42
CA GLN A 209 12.00 28.11 4.03
C GLN A 209 11.69 26.63 3.89
N VAL A 210 10.91 26.28 2.86
CA VAL A 210 10.57 24.91 2.51
C VAL A 210 11.05 24.63 1.11
N PHE A 211 11.78 23.52 0.94
CA PHE A 211 12.16 22.96 -0.34
C PHE A 211 11.34 21.70 -0.57
N ALA A 212 10.81 21.54 -1.78
CA ALA A 212 9.99 20.40 -2.14
C ALA A 212 10.53 19.81 -3.44
N SER A 213 10.64 18.49 -3.48
CA SER A 213 10.99 17.76 -4.70
C SER A 213 10.27 16.43 -4.76
N ASP A 214 10.09 15.92 -5.96
CA ASP A 214 9.61 14.56 -6.21
C ASP A 214 10.32 13.97 -7.42
N VAL A 215 10.38 12.63 -7.51
CA VAL A 215 10.98 11.95 -8.66
C VAL A 215 10.13 12.13 -9.93
N PHE A 216 8.86 12.48 -9.78
CA PHE A 216 7.93 12.76 -10.87
C PHE A 216 7.43 14.20 -10.85
N ASP A 217 7.15 14.73 -12.04
CA ASP A 217 6.60 16.08 -12.20
C ASP A 217 5.09 16.12 -11.89
N TYR A 218 4.77 16.36 -10.62
CA TYR A 218 3.41 16.62 -10.15
C TYR A 218 2.97 18.08 -10.32
N GLY A 219 3.79 18.93 -10.96
CA GLY A 219 3.54 20.37 -11.05
C GLY A 219 3.81 21.15 -9.75
N TYR A 220 4.35 20.50 -8.71
CA TYR A 220 4.80 21.14 -7.47
C TYR A 220 6.23 20.71 -7.13
N GLY A 221 7.06 21.66 -6.69
CA GLY A 221 8.45 21.40 -6.32
C GLY A 221 9.37 21.18 -7.52
N ASP A 222 10.61 20.79 -7.24
CA ASP A 222 11.61 20.42 -8.24
C ASP A 222 11.49 18.93 -8.61
N VAL A 223 11.85 18.55 -9.84
CA VAL A 223 11.92 17.14 -10.24
C VAL A 223 13.31 16.58 -9.93
N ALA A 224 13.40 15.68 -8.95
CA ALA A 224 14.65 15.06 -8.54
C ALA A 224 14.44 13.69 -7.88
N ASP A 225 15.26 12.71 -8.25
CA ASP A 225 15.35 11.47 -7.47
C ASP A 225 16.14 11.75 -6.18
N PHE A 226 15.44 11.68 -5.05
CA PHE A 226 16.08 11.89 -3.75
C PHE A 226 17.12 10.81 -3.40
N LEU A 227 16.96 9.58 -3.89
CA LEU A 227 17.90 8.50 -3.59
C LEU A 227 19.15 8.53 -4.47
N ASP A 228 19.18 9.33 -5.54
CA ASP A 228 20.38 9.58 -6.34
C ASP A 228 21.48 10.22 -5.48
N GLU A 229 22.64 9.57 -5.39
CA GLU A 229 23.82 10.04 -4.65
C GLU A 229 24.33 11.42 -5.08
N HIS A 230 24.04 11.85 -6.31
CA HIS A 230 24.39 13.18 -6.81
C HIS A 230 23.48 14.30 -6.27
N THR A 231 22.31 13.94 -5.72
CA THR A 231 21.36 14.89 -5.10
C THR A 231 21.83 15.31 -3.70
N SER A 232 22.79 16.24 -3.62
CA SER A 232 23.37 16.71 -2.35
C SER A 232 22.73 18.01 -1.85
N GLN A 233 21.63 17.92 -1.10
CA GLN A 233 21.01 19.10 -0.47
C GLN A 233 20.65 18.84 1.00
N THR A 234 21.27 19.60 1.92
CA THR A 234 20.99 19.55 3.36
C THR A 234 19.85 20.49 3.75
N ALA A 235 19.14 20.18 4.84
CA ALA A 235 18.15 21.06 5.49
C ALA A 235 18.21 20.86 7.00
N ASP A 236 17.58 21.74 7.79
CA ASP A 236 17.44 21.48 9.23
C ASP A 236 16.54 20.27 9.47
N TRP A 237 15.41 20.24 8.76
CA TRP A 237 14.43 19.19 8.87
C TRP A 237 14.14 18.52 7.53
N PHE A 238 14.00 17.21 7.55
CA PHE A 238 13.36 16.46 6.48
C PHE A 238 12.00 15.95 6.97
N ILE A 239 10.93 16.25 6.23
CA ILE A 239 9.56 15.92 6.64
C ILE A 239 8.80 15.43 5.42
N THR A 240 8.28 14.20 5.47
CA THR A 240 7.65 13.58 4.29
C THR A 240 6.66 12.47 4.66
N ASN A 241 5.70 12.21 3.78
CA ASN A 241 5.06 10.91 3.63
C ASN A 241 5.88 10.13 2.58
N PRO A 242 6.75 9.20 2.98
CA PRO A 242 7.67 8.54 2.06
C PRO A 242 6.94 7.51 1.17
N PRO A 243 7.56 7.09 0.05
CA PRO A 243 7.08 5.92 -0.70
C PRO A 243 7.09 4.66 0.19
N PHE A 244 6.29 3.65 -0.15
CA PHE A 244 6.15 2.46 0.69
C PHE A 244 7.35 1.51 0.65
N ASP A 245 7.30 0.49 1.52
CA ASP A 245 8.22 -0.64 1.59
C ASP A 245 9.70 -0.24 1.74
N GLU A 246 10.60 -0.92 1.04
CA GLU A 246 12.06 -0.78 1.17
C GLU A 246 12.54 0.66 0.88
N LYS A 247 11.78 1.42 0.07
CA LYS A 247 12.13 2.81 -0.26
C LYS A 247 12.00 3.71 0.97
N ALA A 248 11.06 3.45 1.89
CA ALA A 248 10.92 4.23 3.12
C ALA A 248 12.18 4.16 3.99
N GLU A 249 12.80 2.98 4.10
CA GLU A 249 14.04 2.79 4.88
C GLU A 249 15.24 3.48 4.22
N ALA A 250 15.34 3.42 2.88
CA ALA A 250 16.37 4.14 2.13
C ALA A 250 16.22 5.66 2.29
N PHE A 251 14.98 6.17 2.22
CA PHE A 251 14.67 7.57 2.49
C PHE A 251 15.10 7.96 3.91
N LEU A 252 14.69 7.19 4.94
CA LEU A 252 15.07 7.47 6.33
C LEU A 252 16.59 7.56 6.48
N THR A 253 17.31 6.56 5.98
CA THR A 253 18.77 6.47 6.07
C THR A 253 19.43 7.72 5.49
N ARG A 254 18.99 8.13 4.29
CA ARG A 254 19.52 9.31 3.62
C ARG A 254 19.12 10.62 4.32
N MET A 255 17.87 10.74 4.76
CA MET A 255 17.39 11.92 5.50
C MET A 255 18.18 12.09 6.81
N LEU A 256 18.46 11.03 7.55
CA LEU A 256 19.26 11.09 8.78
C LEU A 256 20.70 11.56 8.51
N ALA A 257 21.29 11.15 7.38
CA ALA A 257 22.61 11.60 6.97
C ALA A 257 22.63 13.10 6.62
N LEU A 258 21.61 13.60 5.91
CA LEU A 258 21.55 14.97 5.37
C LEU A 258 20.91 16.01 6.30
N ALA A 259 20.06 15.61 7.24
CA ALA A 259 19.38 16.51 8.17
C ALA A 259 20.38 17.14 9.15
N ARG A 260 20.28 18.45 9.42
CA ARG A 260 21.09 19.10 10.46
C ARG A 260 20.48 18.96 11.85
N VAL A 261 19.14 18.93 11.94
CA VAL A 261 18.40 18.86 13.21
C VAL A 261 17.63 17.56 13.34
N GLY A 262 16.72 17.26 12.41
CA GLY A 262 15.82 16.12 12.58
C GLY A 262 15.09 15.65 11.34
N VAL A 263 14.39 14.53 11.49
CA VAL A 263 13.59 13.88 10.44
C VAL A 263 12.21 13.57 11.01
N ALA A 264 11.15 13.78 10.24
CA ALA A 264 9.81 13.34 10.56
C ALA A 264 9.19 12.56 9.38
N MET A 265 8.67 11.37 9.64
CA MET A 265 8.03 10.53 8.63
C MET A 265 6.58 10.25 9.01
N PHE A 266 5.66 10.53 8.09
CA PHE A 266 4.27 10.14 8.20
C PHE A 266 4.12 8.75 7.58
N VAL A 267 3.87 7.73 8.39
CA VAL A 267 3.83 6.34 7.92
C VAL A 267 2.65 5.60 8.52
N ARG A 268 2.29 4.45 7.93
CA ARG A 268 1.30 3.54 8.52
C ARG A 268 1.84 2.99 9.83
N LEU A 269 0.96 2.72 10.79
CA LEU A 269 1.31 2.16 12.09
C LEU A 269 2.12 0.85 11.99
N GLN A 270 1.77 -0.01 11.03
CA GLN A 270 2.47 -1.27 10.74
C GLN A 270 3.94 -1.06 10.34
N TRP A 271 4.37 0.18 10.09
CA TRP A 271 5.77 0.47 9.86
C TRP A 271 6.64 0.24 11.13
N LEU A 272 6.04 0.09 12.30
CA LEU A 272 6.77 -0.30 13.52
C LEU A 272 7.08 -1.81 13.60
N GLU A 273 6.54 -2.63 12.70
CA GLU A 273 6.61 -4.09 12.77
C GLU A 273 7.60 -4.66 11.76
N GLY A 274 8.70 -5.28 12.18
CA GLY A 274 9.54 -6.04 11.23
C GLY A 274 10.90 -6.39 11.79
N GLU A 275 11.27 -7.66 11.66
CA GLU A 275 12.52 -8.21 12.20
C GLU A 275 13.74 -7.45 11.68
N GLY A 276 13.85 -7.27 10.35
CA GLY A 276 14.96 -6.52 9.77
C GLY A 276 15.00 -5.04 10.19
N ARG A 277 13.84 -4.41 10.45
CA ARG A 277 13.80 -3.01 10.92
C ARG A 277 14.19 -2.88 12.38
N TYR A 278 13.93 -3.91 13.18
CA TYR A 278 14.46 -3.96 14.54
C TYR A 278 15.99 -3.85 14.48
N GLU A 279 16.64 -4.73 13.73
CA GLU A 279 18.10 -4.79 13.63
C GLU A 279 18.74 -3.53 13.02
N ARG A 280 18.02 -2.82 12.14
CA ARG A 280 18.56 -1.64 11.43
C ARG A 280 18.17 -0.29 12.04
N ILE A 281 17.05 -0.22 12.75
CA ILE A 281 16.43 1.05 13.14
C ILE A 281 16.03 1.04 14.61
N PHE A 282 15.22 0.07 15.04
CA PHE A 282 14.57 0.13 16.35
C PHE A 282 15.40 -0.40 17.51
N ASP A 283 16.47 -1.16 17.23
CA ASP A 283 17.42 -1.59 18.24
C ASP A 283 17.99 -0.35 18.99
N PRO A 284 18.04 -0.35 20.34
CA PRO A 284 18.57 0.75 21.12
C PRO A 284 19.99 1.21 20.75
N ASP A 285 20.81 0.32 20.19
CA ASP A 285 22.18 0.59 19.77
C ASP A 285 22.27 1.17 18.33
N MET A 286 21.15 1.22 17.60
CA MET A 286 21.06 1.75 16.23
C MET A 286 20.61 3.22 16.22
N THR A 287 19.43 3.52 15.67
CA THR A 287 18.91 4.88 15.56
C THR A 287 17.39 4.88 15.71
N PRO A 288 16.86 4.48 16.89
CA PRO A 288 15.43 4.47 17.13
C PRO A 288 14.84 5.89 17.10
N PRO A 289 13.56 6.06 16.75
CA PRO A 289 12.92 7.37 16.76
C PRO A 289 12.97 8.00 18.15
N THR A 290 13.22 9.31 18.19
CA THR A 290 13.12 10.12 19.40
C THR A 290 11.69 10.09 19.95
N LEU A 291 10.68 10.09 19.07
CA LEU A 291 9.28 10.02 19.45
C LEU A 291 8.45 9.25 18.43
N ILE A 292 7.56 8.41 18.93
CA ILE A 292 6.46 7.80 18.17
C ILE A 292 5.18 8.52 18.57
N ALA A 293 4.56 9.23 17.63
CA ALA A 293 3.34 9.99 17.86
C ALA A 293 2.14 9.33 17.18
N PHE A 294 1.24 8.77 17.99
CA PHE A 294 0.02 8.10 17.57
C PHE A 294 -1.13 9.09 17.42
N PHE A 295 -1.82 9.06 16.29
CA PHE A 295 -3.13 9.73 16.19
C PHE A 295 -4.16 8.95 17.00
N SER A 296 -4.91 9.64 17.88
CA SER A 296 -6.04 9.04 18.61
C SER A 296 -7.31 8.95 17.75
N GLU A 297 -7.31 9.60 16.58
CA GLU A 297 -8.36 9.51 15.56
C GLU A 297 -7.80 9.03 14.21
N ARG A 298 -8.67 8.80 13.23
CA ARG A 298 -8.25 8.34 11.89
C ARG A 298 -8.02 9.54 10.97
N ILE A 299 -6.83 9.57 10.35
CA ILE A 299 -6.51 10.53 9.30
C ILE A 299 -6.74 9.87 7.94
N ALA A 300 -7.72 10.35 7.19
CA ALA A 300 -8.07 9.82 5.89
C ALA A 300 -7.03 10.18 4.83
N LEU A 301 -6.51 9.16 4.15
CA LEU A 301 -5.68 9.29 2.96
C LEU A 301 -6.39 8.55 1.82
N CYS A 302 -6.63 9.25 0.72
CA CYS A 302 -7.14 8.69 -0.52
C CYS A 302 -6.01 8.67 -1.54
N LYS A 303 -5.96 7.62 -2.38
CA LYS A 303 -4.95 7.56 -3.43
C LYS A 303 -5.23 8.66 -4.46
N GLY A 304 -4.19 9.37 -4.88
CA GLY A 304 -4.24 10.34 -5.98
C GLY A 304 -4.88 11.69 -5.66
N ARG A 305 -5.52 11.87 -4.51
CA ARG A 305 -6.13 13.13 -4.09
C ARG A 305 -6.34 13.19 -2.60
N TRP A 306 -6.41 14.40 -2.05
CA TRP A 306 -6.99 14.60 -0.73
C TRP A 306 -8.52 14.73 -0.82
N ASP A 307 -9.23 13.99 0.02
CA ASP A 307 -10.69 14.02 0.14
C ASP A 307 -11.06 14.41 1.58
N PRO A 308 -11.57 15.63 1.82
CA PRO A 308 -11.89 16.11 3.16
C PRO A 308 -12.99 15.30 3.86
N GLU A 309 -13.86 14.64 3.09
CA GLU A 309 -14.96 13.81 3.61
C GLU A 309 -14.59 12.31 3.58
N GLY A 310 -13.35 12.00 3.21
CA GLY A 310 -12.84 10.64 3.12
C GLY A 310 -12.79 9.93 4.47
N GLY A 311 -12.96 8.60 4.44
CA GLY A 311 -12.78 7.73 5.61
C GLY A 311 -11.61 6.76 5.40
N THR A 312 -11.04 6.25 6.49
CA THR A 312 -10.04 5.17 6.42
C THR A 312 -10.10 4.24 7.62
N ALA A 313 -9.82 2.96 7.38
CA ALA A 313 -9.52 1.99 8.45
C ALA A 313 -8.02 2.00 8.82
N THR A 314 -7.17 2.65 8.02
CA THR A 314 -5.72 2.63 8.20
C THR A 314 -5.30 3.57 9.32
N ALA A 315 -4.42 3.08 10.19
CA ALA A 315 -3.79 3.89 11.22
C ALA A 315 -2.49 4.48 10.67
N TYR A 316 -2.31 5.79 10.84
CA TYR A 316 -1.06 6.49 10.54
C TYR A 316 -0.46 7.05 11.82
N ILE A 317 0.84 7.31 11.78
CA ILE A 317 1.63 7.86 12.89
C ILE A 317 2.66 8.85 12.34
N TRP A 318 3.13 9.74 13.19
CA TRP A 318 4.37 10.47 12.97
C TRP A 318 5.51 9.79 13.72
N LEU A 319 6.59 9.47 13.01
CA LEU A 319 7.86 9.07 13.60
C LEU A 319 8.84 10.22 13.51
N VAL A 320 9.44 10.61 14.64
CA VAL A 320 10.32 11.78 14.72
C VAL A 320 11.67 11.38 15.27
N TRP A 321 12.74 11.76 14.58
CA TRP A 321 14.13 11.68 15.01
C TRP A 321 14.71 13.08 15.18
N ILE A 322 15.36 13.32 16.32
CA ILE A 322 16.09 14.56 16.59
C ILE A 322 17.54 14.18 16.92
N LYS A 323 18.50 14.77 16.21
CA LYS A 323 19.91 14.51 16.44
C LYS A 323 20.29 14.80 17.89
N GLY A 324 21.03 13.88 18.49
CA GLY A 324 21.48 13.98 19.88
C GLY A 324 20.39 13.74 20.95
N HIS A 325 19.15 13.40 20.57
CA HIS A 325 18.08 13.13 21.54
C HIS A 325 17.79 11.64 21.65
N LYS A 326 17.60 11.18 22.89
CA LYS A 326 17.22 9.80 23.20
C LYS A 326 15.72 9.55 22.94
N PRO A 327 15.31 8.30 22.68
CA PRO A 327 13.91 7.93 22.64
C PRO A 327 13.16 8.34 23.91
N GLN A 328 11.93 8.81 23.72
CA GLN A 328 11.00 9.16 24.78
C GLN A 328 9.80 8.21 24.78
N ALA A 329 9.00 8.28 25.85
CA ALA A 329 7.74 7.55 25.89
C ALA A 329 6.88 7.92 24.69
N PRO A 330 6.09 6.98 24.14
CA PRO A 330 5.22 7.29 23.02
C PRO A 330 4.20 8.37 23.39
N PHE A 331 3.76 9.10 22.37
CA PHE A 331 2.88 10.25 22.54
C PHE A 331 1.58 10.04 21.77
N TRP A 332 0.45 10.45 22.37
CA TRP A 332 -0.86 10.40 21.72
C TRP A 332 -1.28 11.81 21.32
N ILE A 333 -1.39 12.02 20.02
CA ILE A 333 -2.00 13.21 19.44
C ILE A 333 -3.52 13.14 19.74
N PRO A 334 -4.09 14.15 20.43
CA PRO A 334 -5.50 14.14 20.82
C PRO A 334 -6.43 14.15 19.59
N PRO A 335 -7.66 13.64 19.71
CA PRO A 335 -8.64 13.58 18.62
C PRO A 335 -9.31 14.94 18.38
N ILE A 336 -8.49 15.95 18.08
CA ILE A 336 -8.88 17.32 17.76
C ILE A 336 -8.28 17.76 16.42
N VAL A 337 -7.51 16.89 15.77
CA VAL A 337 -6.73 17.24 14.58
C VAL A 337 -7.64 17.61 13.44
N VAL A 338 -8.66 16.79 13.16
CA VAL A 338 -9.58 17.07 12.05
C VAL A 338 -10.42 18.31 12.34
N ASP A 339 -10.98 18.41 13.55
CA ASP A 339 -11.93 19.46 13.91
C ASP A 339 -11.28 20.82 14.17
N GLU A 340 -10.08 20.86 14.77
CA GLU A 340 -9.42 22.12 15.18
C GLU A 340 -8.29 22.54 14.25
N LEU A 341 -7.61 21.61 13.57
CA LEU A 341 -6.44 21.94 12.73
C LEU A 341 -6.76 21.98 11.22
N THR A 342 -7.99 21.68 10.82
CA THR A 342 -8.46 21.97 9.46
C THR A 342 -8.84 23.44 9.36
N LYS A 343 -8.29 24.16 8.38
CA LYS A 343 -8.59 25.57 8.12
C LYS A 343 -9.72 25.71 7.11
N SER A 344 -10.44 26.82 7.18
CA SER A 344 -11.60 27.09 6.32
C SER A 344 -11.24 27.20 4.83
N ASP A 345 -9.99 27.55 4.50
CA ASP A 345 -9.47 27.64 3.14
C ASP A 345 -8.84 26.33 2.63
N ASP A 346 -8.69 25.30 3.48
CA ASP A 346 -7.99 24.07 3.10
C ASP A 346 -8.67 23.38 1.92
N ALA A 347 -9.99 23.21 1.99
CA ALA A 347 -10.75 22.58 0.91
C ALA A 347 -10.56 23.32 -0.43
N ALA A 348 -10.50 24.66 -0.41
CA ALA A 348 -10.29 25.45 -1.62
C ALA A 348 -8.87 25.29 -2.19
N ARG A 349 -7.86 25.11 -1.32
CA ARG A 349 -6.45 25.07 -1.70
C ARG A 349 -5.92 23.68 -2.02
N PHE A 350 -6.19 22.72 -1.14
CA PHE A 350 -5.57 21.39 -1.17
C PHE A 350 -6.37 20.35 -1.95
N THR A 351 -7.56 20.69 -2.46
CA THR A 351 -8.25 19.87 -3.47
C THR A 351 -7.88 20.25 -4.90
N GLN A 352 -7.01 21.26 -5.07
CA GLN A 352 -6.44 21.62 -6.37
C GLN A 352 -5.30 20.69 -6.73
N HIS A 353 -5.08 20.51 -8.03
CA HIS A 353 -4.07 19.63 -8.60
C HIS A 353 -3.16 20.43 -9.53
N PRO A 354 -1.98 20.90 -9.07
CA PRO A 354 -1.42 20.74 -7.72
C PRO A 354 -2.03 21.70 -6.69
N VAL A 355 -1.63 21.56 -5.41
CA VAL A 355 -2.15 22.40 -4.33
C VAL A 355 -1.93 23.89 -4.61
N MET A 356 -2.92 24.70 -4.25
CA MET A 356 -2.84 26.15 -4.41
C MET A 356 -1.88 26.73 -3.36
N ARG A 357 -0.78 27.30 -3.85
CA ARG A 357 0.19 28.01 -3.01
C ARG A 357 -0.46 29.22 -2.35
N ARG A 358 -0.10 29.47 -1.10
CA ARG A 358 -0.46 30.71 -0.41
C ARG A 358 0.16 31.89 -1.16
N VAL A 359 -0.65 32.89 -1.46
CA VAL A 359 -0.13 34.16 -1.98
C VAL A 359 0.63 34.84 -0.83
N ALA A 360 1.90 35.14 -1.06
CA ALA A 360 2.81 35.74 -0.08
C ALA A 360 2.36 37.13 0.37
#